data_AF-A0A9D8AXW6-F1
#
_entry.id   AF-A0A9D8AXW6-F1
#
_cell.length_a   1.000
_cell.length_b   1.000
_cell.length_c   1.000
_cell.angle_alpha   90.00
_cell.angle_beta   90.00
_cell.angle_gamma   90.00
#
_symmetry.space_group_name_H-M   'P 1'
#
loop_
_entity.id
_entity.type
_entity.pdbx_description
1 polymer ?
#
loop_
_entity_poly.entity_id
_entity_poly.type
_entity_poly.pdbx_seq_one_letter_code
_entity_poly.pdbx_strand_id
1 'polypeptide(L)'
;MKATEIPFEDLIGLQENQEVPGIYDVEMRGIERLRAYDRVECHVVLYPYSRRITSDDIALYPFEEYVKDVLSHQRSAYAEILQTFNEVFGLLLGVVIALIFALLKPEELLSVESIVSVFAAYTIGKELWDDIERALVNVTKGWRIRFQESDYRYRLEKHTTLTLYSYLAKKQRYGKATLLPERIDFIKQSNSQTLRMCFDVSDLRSFAEPSVHIHSIHVDPALQGEYEQGGYLFGVKLGLSKTALGISRNLELFQSVDKGVKGCLDEAGNWIEGALFYRHTYTLGRIKGYAKKGIIPGQSIVRA
;
A
#
# COMPACT_ATOMS: atom_id res chain seq x y z
N MET A 1 13.90 -11.93 18.43
CA MET A 1 13.65 -12.77 17.24
C MET A 1 14.96 -12.98 16.52
N LYS A 2 15.51 -14.19 16.59
CA LYS A 2 16.60 -14.64 15.73
C LYS A 2 16.05 -14.77 14.30
N ALA A 3 16.90 -14.58 13.29
CA ALA A 3 16.49 -14.62 11.88
C ALA A 3 16.00 -16.02 11.41
N THR A 4 16.16 -17.05 12.24
CA THR A 4 15.79 -18.45 12.00
C THR A 4 14.38 -18.84 12.45
N GLU A 5 13.58 -17.91 12.99
CA GLU A 5 12.18 -18.18 13.39
C GLU A 5 11.23 -17.26 12.60
N ILE A 6 11.18 -17.43 11.28
CA ILE A 6 10.12 -16.82 10.47
C ILE A 6 9.15 -17.94 10.07
N PRO A 7 8.14 -18.29 10.90
CA PRO A 7 7.21 -19.38 10.61
C PRO A 7 6.11 -18.93 9.64
N PHE A 8 6.50 -18.31 8.52
CA PHE A 8 5.60 -17.69 7.57
C PHE A 8 5.88 -18.27 6.18
N GLU A 9 5.31 -19.44 5.95
CA GLU A 9 5.31 -20.12 4.66
C GLU A 9 3.97 -19.88 3.95
N ASP A 10 4.01 -19.67 2.64
CA ASP A 10 2.83 -19.62 1.77
C ASP A 10 1.73 -18.69 2.28
N LEU A 11 2.08 -17.47 2.69
CA LEU A 11 1.13 -16.49 3.21
C LEU A 11 0.29 -15.81 2.12
N ILE A 12 0.78 -15.81 0.88
CA ILE A 12 0.06 -15.29 -0.30
C ILE A 12 -0.08 -16.42 -1.31
N GLY A 13 -1.32 -16.77 -1.65
CA GLY A 13 -1.62 -17.68 -2.76
C GLY A 13 -1.91 -16.90 -4.02
N LEU A 14 -1.38 -17.33 -5.16
CA LEU A 14 -1.78 -16.93 -6.50
C LEU A 14 -2.30 -18.18 -7.21
N GLN A 15 -3.54 -18.14 -7.67
CA GLN A 15 -4.18 -19.29 -8.31
C GLN A 15 -4.92 -18.82 -9.55
N GLU A 16 -4.66 -19.49 -10.69
CA GLU A 16 -5.48 -19.28 -11.88
C GLU A 16 -6.89 -19.83 -11.65
N ASN A 17 -7.89 -19.03 -12.04
CA ASN A 17 -9.28 -19.40 -11.96
C ASN A 17 -9.59 -20.43 -13.05
N GLN A 18 -10.06 -21.62 -12.65
CA GLN A 18 -10.32 -22.71 -13.58
C GLN A 18 -11.57 -22.51 -14.45
N GLU A 19 -12.51 -21.67 -14.00
CA GLU A 19 -13.76 -21.41 -14.71
C GLU A 19 -13.62 -20.25 -15.69
N VAL A 20 -12.76 -19.28 -15.38
CA VAL A 20 -12.56 -18.06 -16.17
C VAL A 20 -11.07 -17.86 -16.47
N PRO A 21 -10.58 -18.34 -17.64
CA PRO A 21 -9.20 -18.14 -18.07
C PRO A 21 -8.81 -16.66 -18.08
N GLY A 22 -7.56 -16.37 -17.73
CA GLY A 22 -7.03 -15.01 -17.65
C GLY A 22 -7.36 -14.27 -16.34
N ILE A 23 -8.09 -14.90 -15.42
CA ILE A 23 -8.26 -14.41 -14.05
C ILE A 23 -7.37 -15.21 -13.10
N TYR A 24 -6.58 -14.50 -12.29
CA TYR A 24 -5.78 -15.07 -11.22
C TYR A 24 -6.25 -14.52 -9.87
N ASP A 25 -6.76 -15.39 -9.02
CA ASP A 25 -7.19 -15.06 -7.68
C ASP A 25 -6.01 -15.02 -6.72
N VAL A 26 -5.97 -13.97 -5.90
CA VAL A 26 -4.94 -13.79 -4.89
C VAL A 26 -5.55 -13.90 -3.50
N GLU A 27 -4.96 -14.78 -2.70
CA GLU A 27 -5.44 -15.15 -1.38
C GLU A 27 -4.42 -14.79 -0.30
N MET A 28 -4.92 -14.27 0.82
CA MET A 28 -4.15 -14.21 2.05
C MET A 28 -4.40 -15.47 2.86
N ARG A 29 -3.32 -16.15 3.25
CA ARG A 29 -3.32 -17.44 3.94
C ARG A 29 -2.68 -17.29 5.33
N GLY A 30 -2.90 -18.30 6.18
CA GLY A 30 -2.30 -18.30 7.51
C GLY A 30 -2.91 -17.25 8.44
N ILE A 31 -4.23 -17.00 8.30
CA ILE A 31 -4.99 -15.98 9.04
C ILE A 31 -4.73 -16.05 10.54
N GLU A 32 -4.68 -17.25 11.12
CA GLU A 32 -4.39 -17.46 12.54
C GLU A 32 -3.05 -16.85 12.98
N ARG A 33 -2.01 -16.97 12.15
CA ARG A 33 -0.67 -16.44 12.46
C ARG A 33 -0.64 -14.92 12.32
N LEU A 34 -1.39 -14.39 11.35
CA LEU A 34 -1.49 -12.96 11.09
C LEU A 34 -2.20 -12.19 12.22
N ARG A 35 -3.06 -12.88 13.00
CA ARG A 35 -3.73 -12.31 14.19
C ARG A 35 -2.80 -11.83 15.29
N ALA A 36 -1.54 -12.26 15.29
CA ALA A 36 -0.56 -11.84 16.27
C ALA A 36 -0.07 -10.40 16.07
N TYR A 37 -0.44 -9.75 14.97
CA TYR A 37 -0.02 -8.40 14.58
C TYR A 37 -1.17 -7.40 14.74
N ASP A 38 -0.89 -6.11 14.59
CA ASP A 38 -1.91 -5.06 14.60
C ASP A 38 -2.32 -4.68 13.18
N ARG A 39 -1.37 -4.78 12.24
CA ARG A 39 -1.59 -4.44 10.83
C ARG A 39 -0.81 -5.38 9.92
N VAL A 40 -1.44 -5.73 8.79
CA VAL A 40 -0.82 -6.48 7.70
C VAL A 40 -0.86 -5.63 6.42
N GLU A 41 0.28 -5.41 5.80
CA GLU A 41 0.38 -4.76 4.50
C GLU A 41 0.71 -5.81 3.44
N CYS A 42 0.01 -5.79 2.31
CA CYS A 42 0.32 -6.65 1.16
C CYS A 42 0.40 -5.75 -0.07
N HIS A 43 1.58 -5.66 -0.68
CA HIS A 43 1.76 -4.96 -1.94
C HIS A 43 2.04 -5.98 -3.02
N VAL A 44 1.25 -5.93 -4.08
CA VAL A 44 1.40 -6.77 -5.26
C VAL A 44 1.84 -5.92 -6.43
N VAL A 45 2.88 -6.36 -7.12
CA VAL A 45 3.40 -5.76 -8.34
C VAL A 45 3.31 -6.79 -9.44
N LEU A 46 2.76 -6.39 -10.58
CA LEU A 46 2.73 -7.23 -11.76
C LEU A 46 3.43 -6.52 -12.93
N TYR A 47 4.37 -7.24 -13.56
CA TYR A 47 5.16 -6.74 -14.67
C TYR A 47 5.25 -7.81 -15.77
N PRO A 48 4.47 -7.69 -16.86
CA PRO A 48 4.59 -8.57 -18.01
C PRO A 48 5.89 -8.31 -18.77
N TYR A 49 6.48 -9.35 -19.33
CA TYR A 49 7.67 -9.19 -20.18
C TYR A 49 7.35 -9.04 -21.66
N SER A 50 6.15 -9.44 -22.09
CA SER A 50 5.70 -9.17 -23.46
C SER A 50 5.59 -7.67 -23.70
N ARG A 51 6.27 -7.17 -24.73
CA ARG A 51 6.20 -5.75 -25.14
C ARG A 51 4.85 -5.36 -25.76
N ARG A 52 4.03 -6.35 -26.08
CA ARG A 52 2.67 -6.16 -26.60
C ARG A 52 1.65 -5.91 -25.50
N ILE A 53 2.00 -6.28 -24.26
CA ILE A 53 1.14 -6.11 -23.09
C ILE A 53 1.57 -4.84 -22.38
N THR A 54 0.61 -3.95 -22.19
CA THR A 54 0.72 -2.73 -21.42
C THR A 54 -0.03 -2.87 -20.11
N SER A 55 0.04 -1.85 -19.26
CA SER A 55 -0.78 -1.82 -18.05
C SER A 55 -2.26 -1.59 -18.32
N ASP A 56 -2.71 -1.28 -19.54
CA ASP A 56 -4.14 -1.23 -19.87
C ASP A 56 -4.73 -2.64 -20.04
N ASP A 57 -3.90 -3.60 -20.42
CA ASP A 57 -4.28 -4.98 -20.75
C ASP A 57 -4.34 -5.90 -19.52
N ILE A 58 -4.02 -5.34 -18.36
CA ILE A 58 -4.03 -6.01 -17.07
C ILE A 58 -4.80 -5.15 -16.10
N ALA A 59 -5.50 -5.76 -15.16
CA ALA A 59 -6.13 -5.04 -14.08
C ALA A 59 -5.98 -5.79 -12.76
N LEU A 60 -5.41 -5.10 -11.77
CA LEU A 60 -5.45 -5.53 -10.38
C LEU A 60 -6.76 -5.01 -9.77
N TYR A 61 -7.69 -5.92 -9.52
CA TYR A 61 -8.98 -5.60 -8.92
C TYR A 61 -9.00 -6.07 -7.46
N PRO A 62 -8.58 -5.22 -6.50
CA PRO A 62 -8.98 -5.40 -5.10
C PRO A 62 -10.51 -5.36 -4.96
N PHE A 63 -11.21 -4.86 -5.98
CA PHE A 63 -12.66 -4.82 -6.14
C PHE A 63 -12.97 -4.69 -7.64
N GLU A 64 -13.59 -5.70 -8.24
CA GLU A 64 -13.91 -5.71 -9.68
C GLU A 64 -14.88 -4.59 -10.10
N GLU A 65 -15.59 -3.98 -9.16
CA GLU A 65 -16.72 -3.09 -9.45
C GLU A 65 -16.40 -1.58 -9.37
N TYR A 66 -15.33 -1.12 -8.69
CA TYR A 66 -15.21 0.31 -8.34
C TYR A 66 -13.84 0.96 -8.61
N VAL A 67 -12.79 0.27 -9.12
CA VAL A 67 -11.47 0.92 -9.30
C VAL A 67 -11.62 2.09 -10.27
N LYS A 68 -12.44 1.89 -11.31
CA LYS A 68 -12.88 2.93 -12.22
C LYS A 68 -13.72 3.99 -11.51
N ASP A 69 -14.60 3.63 -10.59
CA ASP A 69 -15.46 4.57 -9.87
C ASP A 69 -14.66 5.51 -8.95
N VAL A 70 -13.68 4.97 -8.23
CA VAL A 70 -12.72 5.76 -7.43
C VAL A 70 -11.93 6.70 -8.33
N LEU A 71 -11.42 6.21 -9.46
CA LEU A 71 -10.63 7.01 -10.39
C LEU A 71 -11.48 8.02 -11.20
N SER A 72 -12.79 7.78 -11.33
CA SER A 72 -13.75 8.65 -12.03
C SER A 72 -14.57 9.53 -11.09
N HIS A 73 -14.19 9.60 -9.80
CA HIS A 73 -14.86 10.40 -8.77
C HIS A 73 -16.35 10.05 -8.54
N GLN A 74 -16.76 8.83 -8.85
CA GLN A 74 -18.08 8.32 -8.47
C GLN A 74 -18.11 7.89 -7.01
N ARG A 75 -19.30 7.77 -6.42
CA ARG A 75 -19.46 7.27 -5.04
C ARG A 75 -18.94 5.82 -4.96
N SER A 76 -17.96 5.60 -4.11
CA SER A 76 -17.31 4.30 -3.90
C SER A 76 -17.37 3.92 -2.42
N ALA A 77 -17.12 2.64 -2.12
CA ALA A 77 -16.88 2.18 -0.75
C ALA A 77 -15.57 2.75 -0.15
N TYR A 78 -14.72 3.36 -0.98
CA TYR A 78 -13.48 4.01 -0.56
C TYR A 78 -13.56 5.53 -0.75
N ALA A 79 -13.05 6.25 0.23
CA ALA A 79 -12.87 7.71 0.19
C ALA A 79 -11.38 8.07 0.11
N GLU A 80 -11.06 9.20 -0.53
CA GLU A 80 -9.70 9.74 -0.55
C GLU A 80 -9.29 10.20 0.86
N ILE A 81 -8.08 9.86 1.27
CA ILE A 81 -7.51 10.29 2.55
C ILE A 81 -7.10 11.74 2.41
N LEU A 82 -7.89 12.65 2.96
CA LEU A 82 -7.57 14.07 2.99
C LEU A 82 -6.25 14.31 3.75
N GLN A 83 -5.32 15.02 3.11
CA GLN A 83 -4.07 15.46 3.73
C GLN A 83 -4.33 16.67 4.64
N THR A 84 -4.94 16.43 5.79
CA THR A 84 -5.26 17.47 6.78
C THR A 84 -4.01 18.15 7.36
N PHE A 85 -2.82 17.53 7.22
CA PHE A 85 -1.58 18.09 7.73
C PHE A 85 -1.16 19.38 7.02
N ASN A 86 -1.40 19.49 5.71
CA ASN A 86 -1.05 20.69 4.94
C ASN A 86 -1.87 21.89 5.41
N GLU A 87 -3.14 21.65 5.77
CA GLU A 87 -4.04 22.66 6.31
C GLU A 87 -3.61 23.09 7.72
N VAL A 88 -3.22 22.13 8.56
CA VAL A 88 -2.69 22.41 9.90
C VAL A 88 -1.38 23.19 9.82
N PHE A 89 -0.46 22.81 8.93
CA PHE A 89 0.80 23.53 8.73
C PHE A 89 0.57 24.96 8.25
N GLY A 90 -0.29 25.16 7.24
CA GLY A 90 -0.67 26.49 6.77
C GLY A 90 -1.29 27.34 7.88
N LEU A 91 -2.14 26.75 8.72
CA LEU A 91 -2.75 27.44 9.86
C LEU A 91 -1.71 27.83 10.91
N LEU A 92 -0.79 26.93 11.26
CA LEU A 92 0.30 27.23 12.19
C LEU A 92 1.20 28.36 11.66
N LEU A 93 1.52 28.35 10.36
CA LEU A 93 2.30 29.42 9.74
C LEU A 93 1.57 30.77 9.81
N GLY A 94 0.27 30.78 9.52
CA GLY A 94 -0.58 31.96 9.68
C GLY A 94 -0.60 32.48 11.12
N VAL A 95 -0.71 31.58 12.11
CA VAL A 95 -0.64 31.93 13.54
C VAL A 95 0.72 32.54 13.90
N VAL A 96 1.83 31.96 13.43
CA VAL A 96 3.18 32.51 13.68
C VAL A 96 3.31 33.93 13.14
N ILE A 97 2.83 34.20 11.93
CA ILE A 97 2.88 35.56 11.35
C ILE A 97 1.97 36.51 12.12
N ALA A 98 0.76 36.10 12.49
CA ALA A 98 -0.12 36.91 13.33
C ALA A 98 0.53 37.25 14.68
N LEU A 99 1.24 36.30 15.31
CA LEU A 99 2.00 36.54 16.53
C LEU A 99 3.16 37.52 16.32
N ILE A 100 3.85 37.46 15.18
CA ILE A 100 4.91 38.43 14.82
C ILE A 100 4.31 39.85 14.75
N PHE A 101 3.18 40.03 14.06
CA PHE A 101 2.48 41.32 14.03
C PHE A 101 2.02 41.75 15.43
N ALA A 102 1.48 40.84 16.24
CA ALA A 102 1.02 41.15 17.59
C ALA A 102 2.16 41.64 18.50
N LEU A 103 3.37 41.11 18.33
CA LEU A 103 4.53 41.46 19.15
C LEU A 103 5.29 42.69 18.66
N LEU A 104 5.39 42.87 17.33
CA LEU A 104 6.22 43.93 16.75
C LEU A 104 5.42 45.18 16.36
N LYS A 105 4.16 45.02 15.95
CA LYS A 105 3.29 46.10 15.44
C LYS A 105 1.79 45.79 15.69
N PRO A 106 1.34 45.82 16.96
CA PRO A 106 -0.01 45.40 17.32
C PRO A 106 -1.10 46.26 16.67
N GLU A 107 -0.84 47.54 16.42
CA GLU A 107 -1.77 48.45 15.75
C GLU A 107 -2.06 48.07 14.29
N GLU A 108 -1.13 47.40 13.60
CA GLU A 108 -1.30 46.95 12.22
C GLU A 108 -2.01 45.60 12.13
N LEU A 109 -2.24 44.89 13.23
CA LEU A 109 -2.74 43.50 13.22
C LEU A 109 -4.14 43.36 12.60
N LEU A 110 -4.99 44.39 12.73
CA LEU A 110 -6.32 44.44 12.10
C LEU A 110 -6.33 45.23 10.78
N SER A 111 -5.16 45.63 10.27
CA SER A 111 -5.07 46.24 8.95
C SER A 111 -5.42 45.22 7.87
N VAL A 112 -5.93 45.73 6.74
CA VAL A 112 -6.20 44.92 5.56
C VAL A 112 -4.91 44.20 5.10
N GLU A 113 -3.77 44.87 5.18
CA GLU A 113 -2.47 44.33 4.80
C GLU A 113 -2.05 43.14 5.65
N SER A 114 -2.24 43.21 6.97
CA SER A 114 -1.95 42.10 7.89
C SER A 114 -2.89 40.92 7.68
N ILE A 115 -4.19 41.18 7.49
CA ILE A 115 -5.17 40.13 7.20
C ILE A 115 -4.80 39.41 5.89
N VAL A 116 -4.51 40.17 4.82
CA VAL A 116 -4.08 39.62 3.53
C VAL A 116 -2.77 38.82 3.69
N SER A 117 -1.83 39.30 4.49
CA SER A 117 -0.56 38.61 4.74
C SER A 117 -0.74 37.26 5.45
N VAL A 118 -1.65 37.19 6.45
CA VAL A 118 -1.96 35.94 7.16
C VAL A 118 -2.66 34.94 6.21
N PHE A 119 -3.62 35.39 5.39
CA PHE A 119 -4.26 34.54 4.40
C PHE A 119 -3.31 34.06 3.30
N ALA A 120 -2.43 34.95 2.82
CA ALA A 120 -1.40 34.61 1.85
C ALA A 120 -0.45 33.54 2.43
N ALA A 121 -0.03 33.70 3.69
CA ALA A 121 0.83 32.72 4.35
C ALA A 121 0.14 31.38 4.61
N TYR A 122 -1.16 31.37 4.94
CA TYR A 122 -1.92 30.12 5.00
C TYR A 122 -1.92 29.39 3.65
N THR A 123 -2.20 30.13 2.57
CA THR A 123 -2.28 29.58 1.21
C THR A 123 -0.93 29.06 0.74
N ILE A 124 0.13 29.87 0.87
CA ILE A 124 1.50 29.50 0.54
C ILE A 124 1.97 28.35 1.43
N GLY A 125 1.67 28.39 2.72
CA GLY A 125 2.06 27.34 3.66
C GLY A 125 1.49 25.97 3.29
N LYS A 126 0.22 25.93 2.86
CA LYS A 126 -0.43 24.70 2.40
C LYS A 126 0.30 24.08 1.20
N GLU A 127 0.75 24.88 0.25
CA GLU A 127 1.50 24.42 -0.93
C GLU A 127 2.96 24.10 -0.61
N LEU A 128 3.61 24.93 0.22
CA LEU A 128 5.01 24.78 0.61
C LEU A 128 5.28 23.47 1.35
N TRP A 129 4.29 22.96 2.09
CA TRP A 129 4.45 21.69 2.80
C TRP A 129 4.77 20.53 1.85
N ASP A 130 4.14 20.46 0.68
CA ASP A 130 4.38 19.39 -0.28
C ASP A 130 5.83 19.43 -0.81
N ASP A 131 6.37 20.63 -1.02
CA ASP A 131 7.76 20.81 -1.43
C ASP A 131 8.74 20.45 -0.30
N ILE A 132 8.42 20.82 0.95
CA ILE A 132 9.21 20.42 2.12
C ILE A 132 9.19 18.89 2.27
N GLU A 133 8.03 18.25 2.12
CA GLU A 133 7.89 16.80 2.19
C GLU A 133 8.78 16.12 1.13
N ARG A 134 8.68 16.56 -0.12
CA ARG A 134 9.54 16.05 -1.21
C ARG A 134 11.02 16.27 -0.91
N ALA A 135 11.40 17.42 -0.39
CA ALA A 135 12.78 17.71 -0.01
C ALA A 135 13.27 16.77 1.10
N LEU A 136 12.47 16.57 2.16
CA LEU A 136 12.78 15.65 3.25
C LEU A 136 12.93 14.20 2.75
N VAL A 137 12.02 13.74 1.89
CA VAL A 137 12.08 12.40 1.29
C VAL A 137 13.36 12.24 0.47
N ASN A 138 13.72 13.24 -0.35
CA ASN A 138 14.90 13.19 -1.20
C ASN A 138 16.20 13.23 -0.40
N VAL A 139 16.31 14.13 0.58
CA VAL A 139 17.51 14.29 1.43
C VAL A 139 17.74 13.03 2.25
N THR A 140 16.67 12.41 2.77
CA THR A 140 16.78 11.24 3.66
C THR A 140 16.73 9.90 2.92
N LYS A 141 16.66 9.89 1.58
CA LYS A 141 16.49 8.66 0.77
C LYS A 141 17.57 7.62 1.01
N GLY A 142 18.82 8.05 1.21
CA GLY A 142 19.98 7.19 1.46
C GLY A 142 20.28 6.95 2.95
N TRP A 143 19.51 7.55 3.85
CA TRP A 143 19.81 7.49 5.28
C TRP A 143 19.19 6.25 5.92
N ARG A 144 19.77 5.80 7.04
CA ARG A 144 19.21 4.72 7.85
C ARG A 144 17.86 5.09 8.46
N ILE A 145 17.61 6.38 8.68
CA ILE A 145 16.34 6.95 9.12
C ILE A 145 15.83 7.82 7.98
N ARG A 146 14.67 7.49 7.44
CA ARG A 146 14.10 8.08 6.24
C ARG A 146 12.74 8.69 6.52
N PHE A 147 12.50 9.85 5.94
CA PHE A 147 11.16 10.41 5.81
C PHE A 147 10.47 9.76 4.61
N GLN A 148 9.25 9.25 4.81
CA GLN A 148 8.47 8.57 3.78
C GLN A 148 7.23 9.38 3.42
N GLU A 149 6.80 9.25 2.17
CA GLU A 149 5.50 9.74 1.71
C GLU A 149 4.36 8.87 2.27
N SER A 150 3.12 9.29 2.01
CA SER A 150 1.96 8.43 2.24
C SER A 150 1.93 7.25 1.31
N ASP A 151 2.01 6.04 1.87
CA ASP A 151 1.90 4.81 1.11
C ASP A 151 0.49 4.53 0.57
N TYR A 152 -0.54 5.21 1.11
CA TYR A 152 -1.95 4.96 0.82
C TYR A 152 -2.71 6.25 0.49
N ARG A 153 -3.53 6.19 -0.57
CA ARG A 153 -4.37 7.32 -1.03
C ARG A 153 -5.84 7.18 -0.62
N TYR A 154 -6.36 5.96 -0.51
CA TYR A 154 -7.77 5.73 -0.22
C TYR A 154 -7.98 4.92 1.06
N ARG A 155 -9.12 5.14 1.72
CA ARG A 155 -9.57 4.42 2.93
C ARG A 155 -10.98 3.89 2.75
N LEU A 156 -11.21 2.67 3.22
CA LEU A 156 -12.52 2.02 3.23
C LEU A 156 -13.46 2.71 4.22
N GLU A 157 -14.66 3.07 3.75
CA GLU A 157 -15.77 3.47 4.61
C GLU A 157 -16.44 2.23 5.20
N LYS A 158 -16.07 1.90 6.44
CA LYS A 158 -16.65 0.75 7.15
C LYS A 158 -18.14 1.01 7.44
N HIS A 159 -18.92 -0.06 7.44
CA HIS A 159 -20.35 -0.06 7.84
C HIS A 159 -21.32 0.73 6.94
N THR A 160 -20.95 1.01 5.70
CA THR A 160 -21.89 1.52 4.70
C THR A 160 -22.65 0.38 4.03
N THR A 161 -23.83 0.69 3.47
CA THR A 161 -24.60 -0.25 2.66
C THR A 161 -23.76 -0.82 1.51
N LEU A 162 -23.02 0.04 0.78
CA LEU A 162 -22.15 -0.38 -0.33
C LEU A 162 -21.08 -1.39 0.13
N THR A 163 -20.43 -1.13 1.27
CA THR A 163 -19.43 -2.05 1.83
C THR A 163 -20.03 -3.41 2.21
N LEU A 164 -21.24 -3.42 2.80
CA LEU A 164 -21.95 -4.67 3.15
C LEU A 164 -22.36 -5.48 1.91
N TYR A 165 -22.92 -4.82 0.89
CA TYR A 165 -23.24 -5.49 -0.38
C TYR A 165 -21.99 -6.03 -1.07
N SER A 166 -20.87 -5.29 -1.01
CA SER A 166 -19.60 -5.73 -1.57
C SER A 166 -19.09 -7.02 -0.93
N TYR A 167 -19.17 -7.14 0.40
CA TYR A 167 -18.80 -8.38 1.09
C TYR A 167 -19.68 -9.56 0.65
N LEU A 168 -21.00 -9.36 0.55
CA LEU A 168 -21.92 -10.41 0.13
C LEU A 168 -21.69 -10.84 -1.32
N ALA A 169 -21.61 -9.89 -2.24
CA ALA A 169 -21.44 -10.15 -3.67
C ALA A 169 -20.14 -10.92 -3.94
N LYS A 170 -19.03 -10.52 -3.32
CA LYS A 170 -17.75 -11.20 -3.47
C LYS A 170 -17.75 -12.61 -2.88
N LYS A 171 -18.38 -12.80 -1.71
CA LYS A 171 -18.51 -14.14 -1.13
C LYS A 171 -19.24 -15.09 -2.07
N GLN A 172 -20.29 -14.61 -2.76
CA GLN A 172 -21.01 -15.39 -3.76
C GLN A 172 -20.19 -15.62 -5.02
N ARG A 173 -19.48 -14.60 -5.52
CA ARG A 173 -18.67 -14.69 -6.76
C ARG A 173 -17.48 -15.65 -6.62
N TYR A 174 -16.73 -15.55 -5.53
CA TYR A 174 -15.49 -16.33 -5.34
C TYR A 174 -15.71 -17.62 -4.53
N GLY A 175 -16.93 -17.84 -4.01
CA GLY A 175 -17.22 -18.99 -3.14
C GLY A 175 -16.41 -19.02 -1.83
N LYS A 176 -15.73 -17.92 -1.49
CA LYS A 176 -14.80 -17.83 -0.36
C LYS A 176 -14.99 -16.50 0.38
N ALA A 177 -14.64 -16.51 1.66
CA ALA A 177 -14.54 -15.29 2.45
C ALA A 177 -13.57 -14.28 1.81
N THR A 178 -14.00 -13.01 1.73
CA THR A 178 -13.18 -11.92 1.19
C THR A 178 -12.82 -10.94 2.30
N LEU A 179 -11.58 -10.48 2.29
CA LEU A 179 -11.09 -9.42 3.16
C LEU A 179 -10.88 -8.15 2.35
N LEU A 180 -11.58 -7.07 2.71
CA LEU A 180 -11.36 -5.76 2.10
C LEU A 180 -10.25 -5.02 2.85
N PRO A 181 -9.27 -4.44 2.12
CA PRO A 181 -8.24 -3.62 2.75
C PRO A 181 -8.81 -2.34 3.34
N GLU A 182 -8.41 -2.00 4.55
CA GLU A 182 -8.77 -0.74 5.21
C GLU A 182 -8.21 0.46 4.43
N ARG A 183 -7.00 0.33 3.89
CA ARG A 183 -6.37 1.37 3.07
C ARG A 183 -5.76 0.77 1.81
N ILE A 184 -5.88 1.51 0.72
CA ILE A 184 -5.37 1.09 -0.58
C ILE A 184 -4.70 2.21 -1.35
N ASP A 185 -3.83 1.81 -2.26
CA ASP A 185 -3.31 2.64 -3.32
C ASP A 185 -3.09 1.82 -4.58
N PHE A 186 -3.30 2.44 -5.73
CA PHE A 186 -3.15 1.82 -7.03
C PHE A 186 -2.25 2.68 -7.90
N ILE A 187 -1.15 2.07 -8.33
CA ILE A 187 -0.13 2.74 -9.12
C ILE A 187 -0.06 2.04 -10.47
N LYS A 188 -0.41 2.78 -11.51
CA LYS A 188 -0.31 2.33 -12.90
C LYS A 188 0.87 3.02 -13.57
N GLN A 189 1.78 2.22 -14.11
CA GLN A 189 2.87 2.69 -14.98
C GLN A 189 2.66 2.10 -16.37
N SER A 190 3.40 2.53 -17.40
CA SER A 190 3.12 2.12 -18.79
C SER A 190 3.06 0.61 -19.02
N ASN A 191 3.81 -0.19 -18.26
CA ASN A 191 3.89 -1.65 -18.41
C ASN A 191 3.89 -2.39 -17.07
N SER A 192 3.42 -1.75 -15.99
CA SER A 192 3.29 -2.39 -14.70
C SER A 192 2.10 -1.85 -13.94
N GLN A 193 1.56 -2.70 -13.06
CA GLN A 193 0.59 -2.27 -12.07
C GLN A 193 1.06 -2.67 -10.69
N THR A 194 0.84 -1.78 -9.72
CA THR A 194 1.07 -2.06 -8.31
C THR A 194 -0.19 -1.77 -7.53
N LEU A 195 -0.60 -2.73 -6.72
CA LEU A 195 -1.68 -2.62 -5.76
C LEU A 195 -1.09 -2.68 -4.36
N ARG A 196 -1.26 -1.61 -3.58
CA ARG A 196 -0.91 -1.59 -2.15
C ARG A 196 -2.16 -1.77 -1.33
N MET A 197 -2.14 -2.74 -0.43
CA MET A 197 -3.23 -3.03 0.49
C MET A 197 -2.71 -2.96 1.92
N CYS A 198 -3.52 -2.42 2.82
CA CYS A 198 -3.30 -2.46 4.26
C CYS A 198 -4.58 -2.97 4.92
N PHE A 199 -4.42 -3.98 5.77
CA PHE A 199 -5.48 -4.63 6.51
C PHE A 199 -5.29 -4.36 8.00
N ASP A 200 -6.39 -3.99 8.66
CA ASP A 200 -6.47 -4.00 10.11
C ASP A 200 -6.69 -5.46 10.56
N VAL A 201 -5.87 -5.92 11.50
CA VAL A 201 -5.96 -7.29 12.01
C VAL A 201 -7.25 -7.51 12.81
N SER A 202 -7.91 -6.45 13.30
CA SER A 202 -9.24 -6.56 13.90
C SER A 202 -10.26 -7.21 12.96
N ASP A 203 -10.16 -6.92 11.65
CA ASP A 203 -11.02 -7.51 10.61
C ASP A 203 -10.66 -8.98 10.34
N LEU A 204 -9.42 -9.42 10.63
CA LEU A 204 -8.99 -10.82 10.48
C LEU A 204 -9.55 -11.74 11.59
N ARG A 205 -9.99 -11.18 12.71
CA ARG A 205 -10.47 -11.95 13.87
C ARG A 205 -11.83 -12.62 13.61
N SER A 206 -12.62 -12.11 12.66
CA SER A 206 -13.95 -12.65 12.34
C SER A 206 -13.94 -13.86 11.41
N PHE A 207 -12.84 -14.15 10.73
CA PHE A 207 -12.78 -15.25 9.77
C PHE A 207 -12.49 -16.58 10.47
N ALA A 208 -13.26 -17.64 10.20
CA ALA A 208 -12.89 -18.97 10.68
C ALA A 208 -11.96 -19.69 9.69
N GLU A 209 -11.93 -19.20 8.45
CA GLU A 209 -11.25 -19.81 7.33
C GLU A 209 -9.72 -19.63 7.40
N PRO A 210 -8.94 -20.63 6.95
CA PRO A 210 -7.47 -20.55 6.95
C PRO A 210 -6.92 -19.61 5.87
N SER A 211 -7.76 -19.22 4.91
CA SER A 211 -7.44 -18.34 3.78
C SER A 211 -8.63 -17.47 3.41
N VAL A 212 -8.38 -16.25 2.98
CA VAL A 212 -9.37 -15.31 2.45
C VAL A 212 -8.92 -14.75 1.11
N HIS A 213 -9.87 -14.49 0.22
CA HIS A 213 -9.62 -13.77 -1.02
C HIS A 213 -9.34 -12.29 -0.71
N ILE A 214 -8.34 -11.70 -1.38
CA ILE A 214 -7.98 -10.28 -1.20
C ILE A 214 -8.09 -9.46 -2.49
N HIS A 215 -7.79 -10.03 -3.66
CA HIS A 215 -8.02 -9.40 -4.96
C HIS A 215 -7.90 -10.43 -6.10
N SER A 216 -8.28 -10.00 -7.30
CA SER A 216 -8.07 -10.77 -8.53
C SER A 216 -7.25 -9.96 -9.53
N ILE A 217 -6.47 -10.65 -10.35
CA ILE A 217 -5.70 -10.12 -11.46
C ILE A 217 -6.39 -10.56 -12.73
N HIS A 218 -6.75 -9.61 -13.58
CA HIS A 218 -7.41 -9.89 -14.85
C HIS A 218 -6.44 -9.53 -15.97
N VAL A 219 -6.20 -10.48 -16.86
CA VAL A 219 -5.47 -10.28 -18.11
C VAL A 219 -6.49 -10.25 -19.24
N ASP A 220 -6.31 -9.37 -20.22
CA ASP A 220 -7.13 -9.37 -21.43
C ASP A 220 -7.13 -10.78 -22.05
N PRO A 221 -8.31 -11.43 -22.20
CA PRO A 221 -8.39 -12.77 -22.78
C PRO A 221 -7.73 -12.88 -24.16
N ALA A 222 -7.72 -11.80 -24.94
CA ALA A 222 -7.08 -11.77 -26.26
C ALA A 222 -5.54 -11.87 -26.19
N LEU A 223 -4.94 -11.48 -25.06
CA LEU A 223 -3.50 -11.44 -24.83
C LEU A 223 -3.01 -12.50 -23.83
N GLN A 224 -3.89 -13.33 -23.30
CA GLN A 224 -3.54 -14.38 -22.33
C GLN A 224 -2.41 -15.29 -22.82
N GLY A 225 -2.50 -15.77 -24.07
CA GLY A 225 -1.46 -16.62 -24.64
C GLY A 225 -0.08 -15.92 -24.72
N GLU A 226 -0.06 -14.62 -25.01
CA GLU A 226 1.19 -13.84 -25.02
C GLU A 226 1.71 -13.59 -23.60
N TYR A 227 0.81 -13.40 -22.64
CA TYR A 227 1.13 -13.19 -21.23
C TYR A 227 1.80 -14.43 -20.63
N GLU A 228 1.23 -15.60 -20.88
CA GLU A 228 1.77 -16.88 -20.39
C GLU A 228 3.08 -17.26 -21.09
N GLN A 229 3.15 -17.13 -22.42
CA GLN A 229 4.35 -17.47 -23.18
C GLN A 229 5.51 -16.50 -22.93
N GLY A 230 5.21 -15.20 -22.84
CA GLY A 230 6.21 -14.16 -22.56
C GLY A 230 6.70 -14.19 -21.11
N GLY A 231 5.87 -14.68 -20.20
CA GLY A 231 6.09 -14.68 -18.77
C GLY A 231 5.96 -13.29 -18.15
N TYR A 232 6.02 -13.27 -16.83
CA TYR A 232 5.82 -12.08 -16.02
C TYR A 232 6.62 -12.16 -14.72
N LEU A 233 6.80 -11.00 -14.10
CA LEU A 233 7.23 -10.86 -12.71
C LEU A 233 6.01 -10.56 -11.84
N PHE A 234 5.68 -11.47 -10.93
CA PHE A 234 4.71 -11.25 -9.86
C PHE A 234 5.44 -11.00 -8.54
N GLY A 235 5.51 -9.75 -8.12
CA GLY A 235 6.18 -9.32 -6.89
C GLY A 235 5.23 -9.16 -5.73
N VAL A 236 5.64 -9.63 -4.55
CA VAL A 236 4.89 -9.51 -3.29
C VAL A 236 5.79 -8.89 -2.22
N LYS A 237 5.31 -7.82 -1.61
CA LYS A 237 5.80 -7.32 -0.32
C LYS A 237 4.74 -7.59 0.75
N LEU A 238 5.11 -8.29 1.81
CA LEU A 238 4.28 -8.47 2.99
C LEU A 238 4.89 -7.72 4.18
N GLY A 239 4.15 -6.79 4.76
CA GLY A 239 4.52 -6.05 5.96
C GLY A 239 3.71 -6.50 7.17
N LEU A 240 4.36 -6.92 8.25
CA LEU A 240 3.73 -7.35 9.49
C LEU A 240 4.12 -6.39 10.61
N SER A 241 3.14 -5.69 11.17
CA SER A 241 3.38 -4.55 12.06
C SER A 241 2.81 -4.77 13.44
N LYS A 242 3.59 -4.44 14.48
CA LYS A 242 3.11 -4.31 15.87
C LYS A 242 3.35 -2.90 16.36
N THR A 243 2.36 -2.27 16.99
CA THR A 243 2.42 -0.89 17.44
C THR A 243 2.37 -0.83 18.96
N ALA A 244 3.33 -0.12 19.55
CA ALA A 244 3.36 0.18 20.98
C ALA A 244 3.85 1.62 21.18
N LEU A 245 3.14 2.38 22.02
CA LEU A 245 3.49 3.79 22.34
C LEU A 245 3.70 4.66 21.08
N GLY A 246 2.87 4.48 20.06
CA GLY A 246 2.95 5.24 18.79
C GLY A 246 4.07 4.81 17.84
N ILE A 247 4.97 3.91 18.26
CA ILE A 247 6.02 3.35 17.42
C ILE A 247 5.56 1.99 16.89
N SER A 248 5.56 1.82 15.57
CA SER A 248 5.32 0.52 14.95
C SER A 248 6.64 -0.16 14.61
N ARG A 249 6.78 -1.42 15.02
CA ARG A 249 7.85 -2.32 14.60
C ARG A 249 7.33 -3.20 13.49
N ASN A 250 8.00 -3.18 12.35
CA ASN A 250 7.56 -3.86 11.14
C ASN A 250 8.58 -4.91 10.69
N LEU A 251 8.08 -6.09 10.32
CA LEU A 251 8.80 -7.08 9.54
C LEU A 251 8.28 -7.00 8.10
N GLU A 252 9.14 -6.61 7.18
CA GLU A 252 8.84 -6.58 5.75
C GLU A 252 9.50 -7.79 5.09
N LEU A 253 8.74 -8.52 4.29
CA LEU A 253 9.14 -9.70 3.55
C LEU A 253 8.91 -9.43 2.05
N PHE A 254 9.87 -9.78 1.21
CA PHE A 254 9.84 -9.50 -0.22
C PHE A 254 10.20 -10.76 -1.01
N GLN A 255 9.29 -11.19 -1.86
CA GLN A 255 9.50 -12.32 -2.78
C GLN A 255 8.83 -12.00 -4.11
N SER A 256 9.29 -12.62 -5.18
CA SER A 256 8.69 -12.53 -6.49
C SER A 256 8.71 -13.88 -7.19
N VAL A 257 7.82 -14.03 -8.16
CA VAL A 257 7.78 -15.14 -9.10
C VAL A 257 8.16 -14.58 -10.46
N ASP A 258 9.34 -14.94 -10.96
CA ASP A 258 9.89 -14.51 -12.24
C ASP A 258 9.83 -15.67 -13.23
N LYS A 259 8.95 -15.59 -14.24
CA LYS A 259 8.71 -16.68 -15.22
C LYS A 259 8.48 -18.06 -14.56
N GLY A 260 7.72 -18.07 -13.47
CA GLY A 260 7.42 -19.28 -12.69
C GLY A 260 8.49 -19.66 -11.65
N VAL A 261 9.64 -18.97 -11.61
CA VAL A 261 10.70 -19.24 -10.64
C VAL A 261 10.58 -18.29 -9.44
N LYS A 262 10.53 -18.85 -8.23
CA LYS A 262 10.47 -18.06 -7.00
C LYS A 262 11.85 -17.51 -6.63
N GLY A 263 11.90 -16.27 -6.19
CA GLY A 263 13.13 -15.64 -5.72
C GLY A 263 12.91 -14.24 -5.15
N CYS A 264 13.97 -13.52 -4.88
CA CYS A 264 13.88 -12.13 -4.44
C CYS A 264 15.00 -11.28 -5.03
N LEU A 265 14.77 -9.98 -5.13
CA LEU A 265 15.82 -9.02 -5.42
C LEU A 265 16.51 -8.61 -4.11
N ASP A 266 17.84 -8.57 -4.11
CA ASP A 266 18.60 -7.94 -3.03
C ASP A 266 18.56 -6.40 -3.15
N GLU A 267 19.32 -5.68 -2.31
CA GLU A 267 19.35 -4.22 -2.37
C GLU A 267 20.10 -3.64 -3.57
N ALA A 268 21.00 -4.41 -4.17
CA ALA A 268 21.68 -4.03 -5.40
C ALA A 268 20.83 -4.35 -6.64
N GLY A 269 19.69 -5.02 -6.47
CA GLY A 269 18.81 -5.44 -7.56
C GLY A 269 19.24 -6.75 -8.20
N ASN A 270 20.10 -7.54 -7.55
CA ASN A 270 20.46 -8.86 -8.05
C ASN A 270 19.35 -9.87 -7.73
N TRP A 271 19.00 -10.70 -8.70
CA TRP A 271 18.07 -11.81 -8.52
C TRP A 271 18.71 -12.93 -7.72
N ILE A 272 18.00 -13.40 -6.69
CA ILE A 272 18.40 -14.54 -5.86
C ILE A 272 17.26 -15.54 -5.89
N GLU A 273 17.49 -16.63 -6.60
CA GLU A 273 16.55 -17.74 -6.74
C GLU A 273 16.31 -18.47 -5.41
N GLY A 274 15.08 -18.94 -5.20
CA GLY A 274 14.72 -19.78 -4.07
C GLY A 274 14.86 -19.09 -2.72
N ALA A 275 14.77 -17.75 -2.68
CA ALA A 275 15.03 -16.99 -1.47
C ALA A 275 13.94 -15.94 -1.17
N LEU A 276 13.97 -15.48 0.09
CA LEU A 276 13.12 -14.43 0.62
C LEU A 276 14.01 -13.30 1.16
N PHE A 277 13.78 -12.08 0.72
CA PHE A 277 14.44 -10.90 1.29
C PHE A 277 13.61 -10.35 2.44
N TYR A 278 14.24 -9.94 3.54
CA TYR A 278 13.54 -9.36 4.69
C TYR A 278 14.18 -8.07 5.20
N ARG A 279 13.34 -7.22 5.81
CA ARG A 279 13.76 -6.03 6.57
C ARG A 279 13.00 -5.93 7.88
N HIS A 280 13.72 -5.55 8.94
CA HIS A 280 13.13 -5.05 10.17
C HIS A 280 13.22 -3.53 10.18
N THR A 281 12.07 -2.89 10.38
CA THR A 281 11.98 -1.43 10.41
C THR A 281 11.18 -0.96 11.61
N TYR A 282 11.36 0.31 11.97
CA TYR A 282 10.56 1.01 12.97
C TYR A 282 9.96 2.24 12.32
N THR A 283 8.70 2.52 12.58
CA THR A 283 8.01 3.68 12.04
C THR A 283 7.36 4.49 13.15
N LEU A 284 7.54 5.81 13.11
CA LEU A 284 6.86 6.78 13.96
C LEU A 284 6.33 7.89 13.05
N GLY A 285 5.03 7.91 12.82
CA GLY A 285 4.43 8.79 11.80
C GLY A 285 5.03 8.53 10.41
N ARG A 286 5.64 9.56 9.82
CA ARG A 286 6.30 9.52 8.50
C ARG A 286 7.78 9.11 8.57
N ILE A 287 8.34 8.93 9.76
CA ILE A 287 9.76 8.60 9.94
C ILE A 287 9.91 7.09 10.04
N LYS A 288 10.78 6.52 9.19
CA LYS A 288 11.11 5.09 9.16
C LYS A 288 12.59 4.83 9.39
N GLY A 289 12.91 4.06 10.41
CA GLY A 289 14.27 3.57 10.68
C GLY A 289 14.47 2.13 10.19
N TYR A 290 15.56 1.89 9.47
CA TYR A 290 15.96 0.55 9.01
C TYR A 290 16.90 -0.10 10.03
N ALA A 291 16.45 -1.17 10.68
CA ALA A 291 17.18 -1.80 11.76
C ALA A 291 18.09 -2.92 11.28
N LYS A 292 17.52 -3.89 10.57
CA LYS A 292 18.19 -5.11 10.10
C LYS A 292 17.58 -5.55 8.78
N LYS A 293 18.36 -6.27 7.98
CA LYS A 293 17.93 -6.87 6.72
C LYS A 293 18.72 -8.16 6.45
N GLY A 294 18.27 -8.93 5.48
CA GLY A 294 19.01 -10.08 4.99
C GLY A 294 18.19 -10.90 3.99
N ILE A 295 18.77 -12.04 3.61
CA ILE A 295 18.17 -13.03 2.72
C ILE A 295 17.99 -14.32 3.50
N ILE A 296 16.87 -15.00 3.28
CA ILE A 296 16.55 -16.30 3.86
C ILE A 296 16.41 -17.29 2.70
N PRO A 297 17.43 -18.14 2.48
CA PRO A 297 17.38 -19.18 1.45
C PRO A 297 16.33 -20.25 1.78
N GLY A 298 15.69 -20.81 0.76
CA GLY A 298 14.72 -21.92 0.87
C GLY A 298 13.34 -21.53 1.41
N GLN A 299 13.13 -20.27 1.82
CA GLN A 299 11.87 -19.81 2.37
C GLN A 299 10.96 -19.21 1.29
N SER A 300 9.66 -19.47 1.39
CA SER A 300 8.67 -18.89 0.47
C SER A 300 7.46 -18.33 1.19
N ILE A 301 7.07 -17.10 0.84
CA ILE A 301 5.81 -16.49 1.27
C ILE A 301 4.74 -16.53 0.18
N VAL A 302 5.12 -16.84 -1.07
CA VAL A 302 4.22 -16.92 -2.22
C VAL A 302 4.03 -18.37 -2.63
N ARG A 303 2.78 -18.82 -2.65
CA ARG A 303 2.35 -20.05 -3.32
C ARG A 303 1.75 -19.67 -4.66
N ALA A 304 2.53 -19.80 -5.72
CA ALA A 304 2.11 -19.72 -7.11
C ALA A 304 2.23 -21.11 -7.74
#